data_AF-H7ELP3-F1
#
_entry.id   AF-H7ELP3-F1
#
_cell.length_a   1.000
_cell.length_b   1.000
_cell.length_c   1.000
_cell.angle_alpha   90.00
_cell.angle_beta   90.00
_cell.angle_gamma   90.00
#
_symmetry.space_group_name_H-M   'P 1'
#
loop_
_entity.id
_entity.type
_entity.pdbx_description
1 polymer ?
#
loop_
_entity_poly.entity_id
_entity_poly.type
_entity_poly.pdbx_seq_one_letter_code
_entity_poly.pdbx_strand_id
1 'polypeptide(L)' 'MNAKLTLSMDRAVIASMKGYAAENNSSISQIVETFFKGLLSSQTGKKKISPLVQELSGIIPAEDNEHNDYVDYLEKKYE' A
#
# COMPACT_ATOMS: atom_id res chain seq x y z
N MET A 1 23.07 0.66 -13.29
CA MET A 1 24.15 -0.30 -12.94
C MET A 1 23.46 -1.47 -12.27
N ASN A 2 23.71 -2.71 -12.72
CA ASN A 2 22.96 -3.89 -12.25
C ASN A 2 23.81 -4.66 -11.22
N ALA A 3 23.21 -5.02 -10.09
CA ALA A 3 23.83 -5.81 -9.03
C ALA A 3 23.02 -7.09 -8.79
N LYS A 4 23.70 -8.17 -8.36
CA LYS A 4 23.06 -9.47 -8.10
C LYS A 4 22.88 -9.67 -6.60
N LEU A 5 21.65 -9.93 -6.19
CA LEU A 5 21.30 -10.31 -4.82
C LEU A 5 20.89 -11.79 -4.81
N THR A 6 21.49 -12.60 -3.94
CA THR A 6 21.12 -14.01 -3.74
C THR A 6 20.55 -14.15 -2.34
N LEU A 7 19.34 -14.69 -2.23
CA LEU A 7 18.63 -14.85 -0.96
C LEU A 7 18.40 -16.34 -0.69
N SER A 8 18.70 -16.77 0.54
CA SER A 8 18.29 -18.09 1.03
C SER A 8 16.93 -17.95 1.71
N MET A 9 15.97 -18.76 1.32
CA MET A 9 14.58 -18.68 1.78
C MET A 9 13.90 -20.04 1.65
N ASP A 10 12.77 -20.20 2.35
CA ASP A 10 12.01 -21.45 2.34
C ASP A 10 11.55 -21.81 0.91
N ARG A 11 11.62 -23.10 0.57
CA ARG A 11 11.19 -23.64 -0.72
C ARG A 11 9.70 -23.41 -0.98
N ALA A 12 8.86 -23.48 0.06
CA ALA A 12 7.43 -23.21 -0.05
C ALA A 12 7.18 -21.76 -0.48
N VAL A 13 7.93 -20.81 0.08
CA VAL A 13 7.82 -19.39 -0.26
C VAL A 13 8.27 -19.13 -1.70
N ILE A 14 9.37 -19.77 -2.15
CA ILE A 14 9.80 -19.70 -3.56
C ILE A 14 8.73 -20.25 -4.50
N ALA A 15 8.05 -21.34 -4.12
CA ALA A 15 6.98 -21.93 -4.93
C ALA A 15 5.78 -20.98 -5.05
N SER A 16 5.33 -20.38 -3.95
CA SER A 16 4.26 -19.38 -3.97
C SER A 16 4.61 -18.16 -4.82
N MET A 17 5.84 -17.65 -4.72
CA MET A 17 6.29 -16.54 -5.57
C MET A 17 6.32 -16.89 -7.05
N LYS A 18 6.71 -18.13 -7.41
CA LYS A 18 6.66 -18.60 -8.80
C LYS A 18 5.23 -18.64 -9.33
N GLY A 19 4.29 -19.13 -8.54
CA GLY A 19 2.87 -19.14 -8.89
C GLY A 19 2.35 -17.73 -9.17
N TYR A 20 2.57 -16.81 -8.22
CA TYR A 20 2.16 -15.42 -8.36
C TYR A 20 2.80 -14.74 -9.57
N ALA A 21 4.10 -14.97 -9.82
CA ALA A 21 4.81 -14.42 -10.96
C ALA A 21 4.22 -14.89 -12.30
N ALA A 22 3.85 -16.17 -12.41
CA ALA A 22 3.22 -16.73 -13.59
C ALA A 22 1.82 -16.13 -13.84
N GLU A 23 1.00 -16.00 -12.80
CA GLU A 23 -0.34 -15.41 -12.91
C GLU A 23 -0.30 -13.93 -13.31
N ASN A 24 0.70 -13.18 -12.83
CA ASN A 24 0.81 -11.75 -13.05
C ASN A 24 1.72 -11.40 -14.26
N ASN A 25 2.11 -12.37 -15.09
CA ASN A 25 3.05 -12.19 -16.21
C ASN A 25 4.31 -11.40 -15.82
N SER A 26 4.85 -11.66 -14.63
CA SER A 26 5.98 -10.93 -14.05
C SER A 26 7.11 -11.88 -13.69
N SER A 27 8.29 -11.32 -13.38
CA SER A 27 9.43 -12.10 -12.89
C SER A 27 9.59 -11.96 -11.37
N ILE A 28 10.12 -12.99 -10.71
CA ILE A 28 10.44 -12.95 -9.28
C ILE A 28 11.39 -11.77 -8.98
N SER A 29 12.38 -11.54 -9.85
CA SER A 29 13.30 -10.42 -9.71
C SER A 29 12.57 -9.07 -9.70
N GLN A 30 11.61 -8.86 -10.61
CA GLN A 30 10.81 -7.64 -10.64
C GLN A 30 9.91 -7.48 -9.42
N ILE A 31 9.30 -8.57 -8.94
CA ILE A 31 8.45 -8.56 -7.74
C ILE A 31 9.29 -8.14 -6.53
N VAL A 32 10.45 -8.77 -6.34
CA VAL A 32 11.36 -8.49 -5.23
C VAL A 32 11.95 -7.08 -5.32
N GLU A 33 12.35 -6.64 -6.51
CA GLU A 33 12.84 -5.28 -6.73
C GLU A 33 11.76 -4.23 -6.42
N THR A 34 10.52 -4.47 -6.86
CA THR A 34 9.38 -3.57 -6.58
C THR A 34 9.07 -3.54 -5.09
N PHE A 35 9.11 -4.68 -4.41
CA PHE A 35 8.93 -4.77 -2.96
C PHE A 35 9.98 -3.93 -2.21
N PHE A 36 11.27 -4.10 -2.53
CA PHE A 36 12.34 -3.32 -1.91
C PHE A 36 12.23 -1.83 -2.23
N LYS A 37 11.87 -1.46 -3.46
CA LYS A 37 11.59 -0.06 -3.83
C LYS A 37 10.45 0.51 -2.99
N GLY A 38 9.34 -0.20 -2.83
CA GLY A 38 8.22 0.20 -1.99
C GLY A 38 8.61 0.36 -0.51
N LEU A 39 9.32 -0.62 0.03
CA LEU A 39 9.77 -0.62 1.43
C LEU A 39 10.73 0.54 1.73
N LEU A 40 11.70 0.78 0.85
CA LEU A 40 12.72 1.82 1.04
C LEU A 40 12.21 3.23 0.68
N SER A 41 11.28 3.35 -0.27
CA SER A 41 10.64 4.63 -0.60
C SER A 41 9.76 5.17 0.52
N SER A 42 9.20 4.29 1.37
CA SER A 42 8.46 4.70 2.58
C SER A 42 9.35 5.36 3.64
N GLN A 43 10.68 5.15 3.59
CA GLN A 43 11.61 5.77 4.54
C GLN A 43 12.08 7.16 4.10
N THR A 44 11.94 7.49 2.81
CA THR A 44 12.32 8.79 2.25
C THR A 44 11.09 9.67 2.01
N GLY A 45 10.64 10.34 3.07
CA GLY A 45 9.96 11.64 2.94
C GLY A 45 8.53 11.63 2.40
N LYS A 46 7.60 11.81 3.34
CA LYS A 46 6.19 12.22 3.18
C LYS A 46 5.28 11.17 2.54
N LYS A 47 4.28 10.71 3.31
CA LYS A 47 3.08 10.04 2.79
C LYS A 47 2.54 10.89 1.63
N LYS A 48 2.82 10.49 0.38
CA LYS A 48 2.13 11.05 -0.78
C LYS A 48 0.70 10.54 -0.69
N ILE A 49 -0.18 11.41 -0.23
CA ILE A 49 -1.62 11.22 -0.40
C ILE A 49 -1.84 10.96 -1.89
N SER A 50 -2.55 9.88 -2.22
CA SER A 50 -2.89 9.56 -3.60
C SER A 50 -3.59 10.77 -4.24
N PRO A 51 -3.35 11.11 -5.52
CA PRO A 51 -4.03 12.23 -6.19
C PRO A 51 -5.54 12.19 -5.98
N LEU A 52 -6.13 10.98 -6.05
CA LEU A 52 -7.55 10.77 -5.78
C LEU A 52 -7.95 11.14 -4.36
N VAL A 53 -7.15 10.78 -3.36
CA VAL A 53 -7.42 11.08 -1.95
C VAL A 53 -7.22 12.57 -1.68
N GLN A 54 -6.28 13.23 -2.36
CA GLN A 54 -6.08 14.68 -2.28
C GLN A 54 -7.31 15.41 -2.84
N GLU A 55 -7.79 15.00 -4.02
CA GLU A 55 -9.00 15.54 -4.62
C GLU A 55 -10.22 15.33 -3.72
N LEU A 56 -10.40 14.13 -3.18
CA LEU A 56 -11.51 13.82 -2.25
C LEU A 56 -11.42 14.61 -0.93
N SER A 57 -10.20 14.81 -0.40
CA SER A 57 -9.98 15.53 0.86
C SER A 57 -10.20 17.05 0.76
N GLY A 58 -10.05 17.64 -0.43
CA GLY A 58 -10.24 19.07 -0.65
C GLY A 58 -11.69 19.50 -0.82
N ILE A 59 -12.63 18.54 -0.84
CA ILE A 59 -14.07 18.78 -1.05
C ILE A 59 -14.77 19.08 0.29
N ILE A 60 -14.24 18.58 1.40
CA ILE A 60 -14.84 18.78 2.73
C ILE A 60 -14.12 19.95 3.41
N PRO A 61 -14.77 21.11 3.60
CA PRO A 61 -14.17 22.21 4.34
C PRO A 61 -13.86 21.75 5.77
N ALA A 62 -12.65 22.04 6.26
CA ALA A 62 -12.17 21.63 7.58
C ALA A 62 -12.96 22.25 8.76
N GLU A 63 -13.87 23.16 8.45
CA GLU A 63 -14.71 23.93 9.39
C GLU A 63 -16.02 23.21 9.70
N ASP A 64 -16.34 22.15 8.94
CA ASP A 64 -17.55 21.37 9.06
C ASP A 64 -17.45 20.38 10.24
N ASN A 65 -17.73 20.92 11.42
CA ASN A 65 -17.86 20.16 12.66
C ASN A 65 -19.10 19.22 12.66
N GLU A 66 -19.81 19.06 11.54
CA GLU A 66 -20.89 18.07 11.37
C GLU A 66 -20.36 16.62 11.37
N HIS A 67 -19.05 16.41 11.21
CA HIS A 67 -18.46 15.06 11.25
C HIS A 67 -18.65 14.38 12.61
N ASN A 68 -18.83 15.15 13.68
CA ASN A 68 -19.05 14.61 15.01
C ASN A 68 -20.48 14.06 15.18
N ASP A 69 -21.49 14.80 14.71
CA ASP A 69 -22.90 14.39 14.81
C ASP A 69 -23.19 13.09 14.03
N TYR A 70 -22.54 12.91 12.88
CA TYR A 70 -22.68 11.67 12.09
C TYR A 70 -22.01 10.47 12.77
N VAL A 71 -20.85 10.67 13.40
CA VAL A 71 -20.17 9.62 14.19
C VAL A 71 -21.01 9.26 15.42
N ASP A 72 -21.49 10.26 16.16
CA ASP A 72 -22.36 10.07 17.33
C ASP A 72 -23.66 9.34 16.97
N TYR A 73 -24.27 9.66 15.82
CA TYR A 73 -25.45 8.94 15.30
C TYR A 73 -25.14 7.46 15.02
N LEU A 74 -23.99 7.16 14.41
CA LEU A 74 -23.61 5.79 14.08
C LEU A 74 -23.29 4.98 15.34
N GLU A 75 -22.56 5.54 16.30
CA GLU A 75 -22.29 4.89 17.59
C GLU A 75 -23.61 4.51 18.27
N LYS A 76 -24.55 5.45 18.36
CA LYS A 76 -25.86 5.22 18.99
C LYS A 76 -26.78 4.25 18.24
N LYS A 77 -26.56 4.05 16.94
CA LYS A 77 -27.37 3.16 16.09
C LYS A 77 -26.90 1.71 16.17
N TYR A 78 -25.62 1.50 16.42
CA TYR A 78 -24.99 0.18 16.46
C TYR A 78 -24.62 -0.28 17.89
N GLU A 79 -24.85 0.55 18.91
CA GLU A 79 -25.19 0.11 20.29
C GLU A 79 -26.61 -0.49 20.36
#